data_AF-W1XVQ5-F1
#
_entry.id   AF-W1XVQ5-F1
#
_cell.length_a   1.000
_cell.length_b   1.000
_cell.length_c   1.000
_cell.angle_alpha   90.00
_cell.angle_beta   90.00
_cell.angle_gamma   90.00
#
_symmetry.space_group_name_H-M   'P 1'
#
loop_
_entity.id
_entity.type
_entity.pdbx_description
1 polymer ?
#
loop_
_entity_poly.entity_id
_entity_poly.type
_entity_poly.pdbx_seq_one_letter_code
_entity_poly.pdbx_strand_id
1 'polypeptide(L)' 'YYEKRTHMSYIKNLNQIPVDDDSIFIESFHGKNFSGDPKYIALAIKRQYDHKKIYVSSTNSLVDMEIKRYGFTPVRFGS' A
#
# COMPACT_ATOMS: atom_id res chain seq x y z
N TYR A 1 -2.03 13.21 -30.52
CA TYR A 1 -1.04 14.20 -30.07
C TYR A 1 -1.39 14.82 -28.72
N TYR A 2 -2.62 15.30 -28.50
CA TYR A 2 -3.05 15.91 -27.23
C TYR A 2 -2.95 14.95 -26.02
N GLU A 3 -3.45 13.72 -26.15
CA GLU A 3 -3.39 12.70 -25.07
C GLU A 3 -1.98 12.33 -24.64
N LYS A 4 -1.01 12.31 -25.57
CA LYS A 4 0.40 12.06 -25.22
C LYS A 4 0.97 13.18 -24.36
N ARG A 5 0.60 14.45 -24.64
CA ARG A 5 1.10 15.61 -23.87
C ARG A 5 0.50 15.65 -22.47
N THR A 6 -0.78 15.35 -22.33
CA THR A 6 -1.45 15.28 -21.01
C THR A 6 -0.88 14.13 -20.17
N HIS A 7 -0.65 12.97 -20.75
CA HIS A 7 -0.03 11.83 -20.07
C HIS A 7 1.40 12.12 -19.60
N MET A 8 2.23 12.78 -20.43
CA MET A 8 3.58 13.20 -20.03
C MET A 8 3.58 14.23 -18.90
N SER A 9 2.63 15.19 -18.93
CA SER A 9 2.45 16.15 -17.84
C SER A 9 2.05 15.44 -16.54
N TYR A 10 1.14 14.47 -16.61
CA TYR A 10 0.70 13.67 -15.47
C TYR A 10 1.87 12.91 -14.81
N ILE A 11 2.67 12.17 -15.61
CA ILE A 11 3.84 11.45 -15.08
C ILE A 11 4.86 12.43 -14.48
N LYS A 12 5.08 13.58 -15.12
CA LYS A 12 5.99 14.61 -14.58
C LYS A 12 5.54 15.10 -13.20
N ASN A 13 4.22 15.21 -12.97
CA ASN A 13 3.69 15.55 -11.65
C ASN A 13 3.86 14.41 -10.64
N LEU A 14 3.63 13.16 -11.04
CA LEU A 14 3.87 12.01 -10.16
C LEU A 14 5.33 11.90 -9.72
N ASN A 15 6.28 12.14 -10.63
CA ASN A 15 7.72 12.07 -10.31
C ASN A 15 8.21 13.19 -9.38
N GLN A 16 7.41 14.23 -9.14
CA GLN A 16 7.72 15.27 -8.17
C GLN A 16 7.24 14.90 -6.76
N ILE A 17 6.47 13.83 -6.60
CA ILE A 17 6.01 13.36 -5.30
C ILE A 17 7.20 12.69 -4.60
N PRO A 18 7.63 13.19 -3.42
CA PRO A 18 8.71 12.57 -2.68
C PRO A 18 8.29 11.16 -2.25
N VAL A 19 9.15 10.18 -2.51
CA VAL A 19 8.96 8.80 -2.07
C VAL A 19 9.59 8.65 -0.69
N ASP A 20 8.84 8.03 0.24
CA ASP A 20 9.36 7.64 1.55
C ASP A 20 9.87 6.20 1.47
N ASP A 21 11.20 6.03 1.51
CA ASP A 21 11.87 4.72 1.43
C ASP A 21 11.55 3.82 2.63
N ASP A 22 11.04 4.38 3.74
CA ASP A 22 10.63 3.63 4.92
C ASP A 22 9.18 3.13 4.86
N SER A 23 8.43 3.55 3.85
CA SER A 23 7.03 3.20 3.68
C SER A 23 6.84 2.12 2.62
N ILE A 24 6.15 1.04 2.99
CA ILE A 24 5.85 -0.09 2.11
C ILE A 24 4.35 -0.26 2.01
N PHE A 25 3.84 -0.32 0.79
CA PHE A 25 2.43 -0.59 0.52
C PHE A 25 2.22 -2.02 0.02
N ILE A 26 1.22 -2.71 0.58
CA ILE A 26 0.89 -4.10 0.27
C ILE A 26 -0.61 -4.21 0.00
N GLU A 27 -0.97 -4.95 -1.05
CA GLU A 27 -2.36 -5.24 -1.40
C GLU A 27 -2.57 -6.75 -1.53
N SER A 28 -3.68 -7.23 -0.98
CA SER A 28 -4.17 -8.60 -1.18
C SER A 28 -5.62 -8.57 -1.62
N PHE A 29 -5.94 -9.28 -2.71
CA PHE A 29 -7.29 -9.40 -3.28
C PHE A 29 -8.08 -8.07 -3.36
N HIS A 30 -7.44 -6.99 -3.81
CA HIS A 30 -8.04 -5.64 -3.90
C HIS A 30 -8.56 -5.10 -2.54
N GLY A 31 -7.86 -5.43 -1.44
CA GLY A 31 -8.21 -5.01 -0.08
C GLY A 31 -9.43 -5.73 0.51
N LYS A 32 -9.92 -6.81 -0.12
CA LYS A 32 -11.06 -7.59 0.38
C LYS A 32 -10.70 -8.48 1.57
N ASN A 33 -9.43 -8.82 1.73
CA ASN A 33 -8.89 -9.56 2.86
C ASN A 33 -7.40 -9.28 3.03
N PHE A 34 -6.81 -9.68 4.16
CA PHE A 34 -5.37 -9.68 4.34
C PHE A 34 -4.84 -11.12 4.44
N SER A 35 -4.66 -11.77 3.28
CA SER A 35 -4.29 -13.18 3.19
C SER A 35 -3.30 -13.48 2.04
N GLY A 36 -2.94 -14.77 1.88
CA GLY A 36 -2.06 -15.26 0.83
C GLY A 36 -0.62 -14.75 0.94
N ASP A 37 0.11 -14.82 -0.17
CA ASP A 37 1.51 -14.40 -0.25
C ASP A 37 1.75 -12.96 0.19
N PRO A 38 0.90 -11.96 -0.15
CA PRO A 38 1.10 -10.58 0.31
C PRO A 38 1.18 -10.47 1.83
N LYS A 39 0.37 -11.25 2.57
CA LYS A 39 0.41 -11.29 4.04
C LYS A 39 1.75 -11.84 4.55
N TYR A 40 2.21 -12.96 3.99
CA TYR A 40 3.45 -13.58 4.46
C TYR A 40 4.67 -12.72 4.11
N ILE A 41 4.65 -12.04 2.97
CA ILE A 41 5.68 -11.05 2.60
C ILE A 41 5.67 -9.89 3.61
N ALA A 42 4.51 -9.33 3.96
CA ALA A 42 4.40 -8.26 4.97
C ALA A 42 5.02 -8.67 6.31
N LEU A 43 4.73 -9.89 6.76
CA LEU A 43 5.27 -10.44 8.01
C LEU A 43 6.79 -10.66 7.94
N ALA A 44 7.30 -11.13 6.81
CA ALA A 44 8.74 -11.31 6.60
C ALA A 44 9.47 -9.95 6.62
N ILE A 45 8.92 -8.94 5.93
CA ILE A 45 9.46 -7.58 5.92
C ILE A 45 9.50 -7.02 7.34
N LYS A 46 8.40 -7.12 8.10
CA LYS A 46 8.35 -6.65 9.49
C LYS A 46 9.44 -7.30 10.35
N ARG A 47 9.65 -8.61 10.20
CA ARG A 47 10.66 -9.36 10.96
C ARG A 47 12.08 -8.95 10.62
N GLN A 48 12.36 -8.64 9.35
CA GLN A 48 13.70 -8.33 8.88
C GLN A 48 14.04 -6.83 8.95
N TYR A 49 13.03 -5.97 8.87
CA TYR A 49 13.16 -4.52 8.77
C TYR A 49 12.15 -3.82 9.69
N ASP A 50 12.36 -3.91 11.00
CA ASP A 50 11.42 -3.42 12.02
C ASP A 50 11.13 -1.90 11.95
N HIS A 51 12.03 -1.11 11.35
CA HIS A 51 11.85 0.32 11.14
C HIS A 51 10.86 0.67 10.02
N LYS A 52 10.53 -0.28 9.13
CA LYS A 52 9.67 -0.03 7.97
C LYS A 52 8.21 0.07 8.38
N LYS A 53 7.50 1.07 7.84
CA LYS A 53 6.07 1.29 8.01
C LYS A 53 5.32 0.54 6.92
N ILE A 54 4.52 -0.45 7.31
CA ILE A 54 3.75 -1.26 6.37
C ILE A 54 2.30 -0.79 6.35
N TYR A 55 1.86 -0.39 5.16
CA TYR A 55 0.50 0.00 4.83
C TYR A 55 -0.16 -1.11 4.03
N VAL A 56 -1.39 -1.48 4.39
CA VAL A 56 -2.11 -2.56 3.73
C VAL A 56 -3.47 -2.06 3.24
N SER A 57 -3.83 -2.38 1.99
CA SER A 57 -5.14 -1.98 1.47
C SER A 57 -6.29 -2.71 2.16
N SER A 58 -7.38 -1.97 2.36
CA SER A 58 -8.58 -2.45 3.01
C SER A 58 -9.83 -1.85 2.40
N THR A 59 -10.88 -2.65 2.30
CA THR A 59 -12.20 -2.24 1.79
C THR A 59 -13.23 -2.06 2.90
N ASN A 60 -13.01 -2.61 4.10
CA ASN A 60 -13.98 -2.57 5.19
C ASN A 60 -13.33 -2.73 6.57
N SER A 61 -14.12 -2.49 7.62
CA SER A 61 -13.62 -2.45 9.01
C SER A 61 -13.16 -3.80 9.54
N LEU A 62 -13.64 -4.92 8.99
CA LEU A 62 -13.19 -6.25 9.39
C LEU A 62 -11.77 -6.51 8.90
N VAL A 63 -11.47 -6.09 7.65
CA VAL A 63 -10.13 -6.15 7.09
C VAL A 63 -9.20 -5.20 7.83
N ASP A 64 -9.65 -4.00 8.21
CA ASP A 64 -8.88 -3.08 9.07
C ASP A 64 -8.46 -3.73 10.40
N MET A 65 -9.38 -4.46 11.05
CA MET A 65 -9.09 -5.17 12.30
C MET A 65 -8.06 -6.28 12.10
N GLU A 66 -8.14 -7.03 11.00
CA GLU A 66 -7.15 -8.05 10.67
C GLU A 66 -5.76 -7.42 10.49
N ILE A 67 -5.67 -6.36 9.69
CA ILE A 67 -4.41 -5.65 9.41
C ILE A 67 -3.79 -5.11 10.72
N LYS A 68 -4.60 -4.44 11.55
CA LYS A 68 -4.16 -3.88 12.84
C LYS A 68 -3.67 -4.96 13.81
N ARG A 69 -4.25 -6.17 13.77
CA ARG A 69 -3.80 -7.30 14.60
C ARG A 69 -2.33 -7.68 14.34
N TYR A 70 -1.82 -7.46 13.13
CA TYR A 70 -0.42 -7.69 12.79
C TYR A 70 0.47 -6.45 12.98
N GLY A 71 -0.07 -5.34 13.50
CA GLY A 71 0.64 -4.09 13.72
C GLY A 71 0.97 -3.35 12.43
N PHE A 72 0.11 -3.47 11.42
CA PHE A 72 0.20 -2.74 10.16
C PHE A 72 -0.88 -1.64 10.09
N THR A 73 -0.70 -0.68 9.17
CA THR A 73 -1.61 0.45 8.99
C THR A 73 -2.59 0.19 7.84
N PRO A 74 -3.90 0.10 8.09
CA PRO A 74 -4.86 -0.06 6.99
C PRO A 74 -5.04 1.24 6.21
N VAL A 75 -5.17 1.13 4.88
CA VAL A 75 -5.43 2.23 3.95
C VAL A 75 -6.66 1.90 3.13
N ARG A 76 -7.62 2.85 3.08
CA ARG A 76 -8.82 2.75 2.24
C ARG A 76 -8.68 3.64 1.02
N PHE A 77 -8.95 3.08 -0.15
CA PHE A 77 -9.02 3.85 -1.39
C PHE A 77 -10.46 4.26 -1.69
N GLY A 78 -10.66 5.50 -2.15
CA GLY A 78 -11.96 5.97 -2.64
C GLY A 78 -12.97 6.34 -1.55
N SER A 79 -12.59 7.25 -0.65
CA SER A 79 -13.56 8.04 0.15
C SER A 79 -14.27 9.07 -0.71
#